data_AF-A0A2A6CN36-F1
#
_entry.id   AF-A0A2A6CN36-F1
#
_cell.length_a   1.000
_cell.length_b   1.000
_cell.length_c   1.000
_cell.angle_alpha   90.00
_cell.angle_beta   90.00
_cell.angle_gamma   90.00
#
_symmetry.space_group_name_H-M   'P 1'
#
loop_
_entity.id
_entity.type
_entity.pdbx_description
1 polymer ?
#
loop_
_entity_poly.entity_id
_entity_poly.type
_entity_poly.pdbx_seq_one_letter_code
_entity_poly.pdbx_strand_id
1 'polypeptide(L)' 'MWLLGTGAHETAFRNIKTIAECLADKLINAAKESPNNYAIKKKDEPERVAQFNV' A
#
# COMPACT_ATOMS: atom_id res chain seq x y z
N MET A 1 9.32 -0.20 -5.05
CA MET A 1 9.25 -1.62 -4.61
C MET A 1 9.11 -1.77 -3.09
N TRP A 2 9.87 -1.02 -2.27
CA TRP A 2 9.86 -1.15 -0.80
C TRP A 2 8.47 -1.02 -0.14
N LEU A 3 7.68 0.00 -0.51
CA LEU A 3 6.33 0.23 0.03
C LEU A 3 5.32 -0.91 -0.22
N LEU A 4 5.48 -1.64 -1.34
CA LEU A 4 4.62 -2.78 -1.65
C LEU A 4 4.97 -3.96 -0.74
N GLY A 5 6.27 -4.26 -0.60
CA GLY A 5 6.78 -5.33 0.25
C GLY A 5 6.43 -5.13 1.73
N THR A 6 6.64 -3.93 2.28
CA THR A 6 6.35 -3.64 3.70
C THR A 6 4.88 -3.88 4.02
N GLY A 7 3.94 -3.28 3.30
CA GLY A 7 2.54 -3.52 3.64
C GLY A 7 2.01 -4.90 3.20
N ALA A 8 2.69 -5.63 2.30
CA ALA A 8 2.32 -7.02 2.01
C ALA A 8 2.70 -7.92 3.19
N HIS A 9 3.85 -7.65 3.81
CA HIS A 9 4.27 -8.30 5.04
C HIS A 9 3.31 -7.96 6.20
N GLU A 10 2.94 -6.70 6.39
CA GLU A 10 1.97 -6.29 7.43
C GLU A 10 0.58 -6.93 7.24
N THR A 11 0.13 -7.08 5.99
CA THR A 11 -1.21 -7.63 5.69
C THR A 11 -1.23 -9.17 5.69
N ALA A 12 -0.08 -9.82 5.49
CA ALA A 12 0.08 -11.25 5.70
C ALA A 12 0.33 -11.62 7.18
N PHE A 13 0.84 -10.68 7.98
CA PHE A 13 1.08 -10.91 9.40
C PHE A 13 -0.23 -11.13 10.17
N ARG A 14 -0.35 -12.29 10.84
CA ARG A 14 -1.56 -12.77 11.53
C ARG A 14 -2.79 -12.96 10.63
N ASN A 15 -2.59 -13.09 9.32
CA ASN A 15 -3.64 -13.40 8.35
C ASN A 15 -3.50 -14.83 7.82
N ILE A 16 -4.60 -15.41 7.33
CA ILE A 16 -4.60 -16.75 6.70
C ILE A 16 -3.92 -16.73 5.33
N LYS A 17 -3.95 -15.59 4.64
CA LYS A 17 -3.35 -15.43 3.31
C LYS A 17 -1.83 -15.46 3.39
N THR A 18 -1.20 -16.15 2.44
CA THR A 18 0.25 -16.18 2.30
C THR A 18 0.81 -14.82 1.87
N ILE A 19 2.11 -14.59 2.10
CA ILE A 19 2.80 -13.38 1.65
C ILE A 19 2.69 -13.22 0.12
N ALA A 20 2.71 -14.33 -0.64
CA ALA A 20 2.56 -14.31 -2.09
C ALA A 20 1.17 -13.84 -2.55
N GLU A 21 0.10 -14.35 -1.93
CA GLU A 21 -1.27 -13.91 -2.22
C GLU A 21 -1.47 -12.43 -1.86
N CYS A 22 -0.91 -12.01 -0.74
CA CYS A 22 -1.00 -10.63 -0.29
C CYS A 22 -0.22 -9.66 -1.22
N LEU A 23 0.94 -10.11 -1.71
CA LEU A 23 1.74 -9.36 -2.68
C LEU A 23 1.03 -9.26 -4.04
N ALA A 24 0.39 -10.33 -4.50
CA ALA A 24 -0.37 -10.35 -5.74
C ALA A 24 -1.57 -9.40 -5.68
N ASP A 25 -2.34 -9.44 -4.59
CA ASP A 25 -3.48 -8.53 -4.37
C ASP A 25 -3.04 -7.06 -4.37
N LYS A 26 -1.90 -6.76 -3.73
CA LYS A 26 -1.29 -5.44 -3.75
C LYS A 26 -0.80 -5.00 -5.13
N LEU A 27 -0.20 -5.90 -5.91
CA LEU A 27 0.25 -5.60 -7.28
C LEU A 27 -0.93 -5.27 -8.18
N ILE A 28 -2.03 -6.03 -8.08
CA ILE A 28 -3.26 -5.78 -8.83
C ILE A 28 -3.89 -4.45 -8.42
N ASN A 29 -4.01 -4.18 -7.12
CA ASN A 29 -4.56 -2.93 -6.61
C ASN A 29 -3.66 -1.72 -6.94
N ALA A 30 -2.35 -1.91 -7.00
CA ALA A 30 -1.39 -0.89 -7.43
C ALA A 30 -1.51 -0.58 -8.92
N ALA A 31 -1.64 -1.60 -9.77
CA ALA A 31 -1.85 -1.43 -11.20
C ALA A 31 -3.19 -0.77 -11.54
N LYS A 32 -4.19 -0.91 -10.66
CA LYS A 32 -5.50 -0.26 -10.77
C LYS A 32 -5.55 1.15 -10.17
N GLU A 33 -4.43 1.69 -9.71
CA GLU A 33 -4.37 2.96 -8.96
C GLU A 33 -5.40 3.06 -7.82
N SER A 34 -5.72 1.92 -7.20
CA SER A 34 -6.78 1.87 -6.19
C SER A 34 -6.34 2.62 -4.92
N PRO A 35 -7.18 3.49 -4.34
CA PRO A 35 -6.85 4.23 -3.11
C PRO A 35 -6.68 3.32 -1.89
N ASN A 36 -7.06 2.03 -2.00
CA ASN A 36 -6.76 1.01 -0.99
C ASN A 36 -5.30 0.53 -1.02
N ASN A 37 -4.50 0.95 -1.99
CA ASN A 37 -3.08 0.63 -2.05
C ASN A 37 -2.28 1.47 -1.03
N TYR A 38 -1.56 0.77 -0.16
CA TYR A 38 -0.63 1.33 0.82
C TYR A 38 0.40 2.30 0.19
N ALA A 39 0.91 1.98 -1.01
CA ALA A 39 1.89 2.83 -1.69
C ALA A 39 1.29 4.15 -2.21
N ILE A 40 0.01 4.15 -2.58
CA ILE A 40 -0.69 5.37 -3.03
C ILE A 40 -1.02 6.24 -1.81
N LYS A 41 -1.56 5.64 -0.73
CA LYS A 41 -1.78 6.35 0.55
C LYS A 41 -0.51 7.01 1.09
N LYS A 42 0.62 6.30 1.10
CA LYS A 42 1.91 6.83 1.57
C LYS A 42 2.49 7.93 0.68
N LYS A 43 2.17 7.93 -0.62
CA LYS A 43 2.61 8.96 -1.56
C LYS A 43 1.79 10.25 -1.40
N ASP A 44 0.51 10.12 -1.07
CA ASP A 44 -0.46 11.22 -0.94
C ASP A 44 -0.38 11.92 0.44
N GLU A 45 0.15 11.25 1.47
CA GLU A 45 0.41 11.84 2.80
C GLU A 45 1.20 13.18 2.76
N PRO A 46 2.38 13.28 2.12
CA PRO A 46 3.14 14.53 2.09
C PRO A 46 2.44 15.65 1.30
N GLU A 47 1.71 15.31 0.23
CA GLU A 47 1.01 16.27 -0.62
C GLU A 47 -0.16 16.90 0.15
N ARG A 48 -0.88 16.11 0.95
CA ARG A 48 -1.94 16.61 1.83
C ARG A 48 -1.42 17.46 2.98
N VAL A 49 -0.30 17.08 3.59
CA VAL A 49 0.34 17.87 4.66
C VAL A 49 0.83 19.22 4.12
N ALA A 50 1.33 19.25 2.88
CA ALA A 50 1.75 20.49 2.23
C ALA A 50 0.56 21.45 1.95
N GLN A 51 -0.62 20.93 1.61
CA GLN A 51 -1.83 21.75 1.41
C GLN A 51 -2.39 22.36 2.71
N PHE A 52 -2.16 21.72 3.86
CA PHE A 52 -2.69 22.19 5.15
C PHE A 52 -1.81 23.25 5.82
N ASN A 53 -0.53 23.31 5.45
CA ASN A 53 0.45 24.22 6.03
C ASN A 53 0.62 25.53 5.23
N VAL A 54 -0.35 25.88 4.37
CA VAL A 54 -0.39 27.16 3.62
C VAL A 54 -1.31 28.17 4.29
#